data_AF-A0A067NHB6-F1
#
_entry.id   AF-A0A067NHB6-F1
#
_cell.length_a   1.000
_cell.length_b   1.000
_cell.length_c   1.000
_cell.angle_alpha   90.00
_cell.angle_beta   90.00
_cell.angle_gamma   90.00
#
_symmetry.space_group_name_H-M   'P 1'
#
loop_
_entity.id
_entity.type
_entity.pdbx_description
1 polymer ?
#
loop_
_entity_poly.entity_id
_entity_poly.type
_entity_poly.pdbx_seq_one_letter_code
_entity_poly.pdbx_strand_id
1 'polypeptide(L)'
;MKTIHLANVACGFHASDFSIMDKTVALAQENGVLVGAHPSLPDRQGFGRREMNISPAELVSCFVYQVGALVGFLKRHDLPLNHIKPHGAIYGQASRSIELARAAVQVVKIFSTEEAKGSQGVAFVGLAGTAHQQAAEEAGVKFIAG
;
A
#
# COMPACT_ATOMS: atom_id res chain seq x y z
N MET A 1 10.22 12.91 10.25
CA MET A 1 9.06 13.25 9.41
C MET A 1 8.32 14.42 10.04
N LYS A 2 8.75 15.68 9.85
CA LYS A 2 8.23 16.82 10.63
C LYS A 2 7.16 17.66 9.93
N THR A 3 6.94 17.43 8.63
CA THR A 3 6.12 18.29 7.76
C THR A 3 5.07 17.52 6.97
N ILE A 4 4.94 16.22 7.20
CA ILE A 4 3.99 15.34 6.51
C ILE A 4 3.05 14.70 7.53
N HIS A 5 1.81 14.46 7.12
CA HIS A 5 0.81 13.79 7.94
C HIS A 5 0.71 12.28 7.64
N LEU A 6 1.17 11.87 6.46
CA LEU A 6 1.10 10.50 5.96
C LEU A 6 2.41 10.11 5.26
N ALA A 7 2.82 8.86 5.45
CA ALA A 7 4.01 8.29 4.84
C ALA A 7 3.67 7.00 4.07
N ASN A 8 4.09 6.93 2.81
CA ASN A 8 4.03 5.72 2.00
C ASN A 8 5.37 4.97 2.16
N VAL A 9 5.38 3.85 2.89
CA VAL A 9 6.61 3.12 3.22
C VAL A 9 6.85 1.99 2.22
N ALA A 10 8.02 2.00 1.57
CA ALA A 10 8.43 0.97 0.64
C ALA A 10 8.61 -0.40 1.31
N CYS A 11 8.10 -1.45 0.65
CA CYS A 11 7.93 -2.78 1.25
C CYS A 11 8.97 -3.84 0.79
N GLY A 12 10.17 -3.42 0.37
CA GLY A 12 11.30 -4.32 0.08
C GLY A 12 11.48 -4.70 -1.40
N PHE A 13 10.48 -4.54 -2.25
CA PHE A 13 10.57 -4.94 -3.66
C PHE A 13 11.22 -3.87 -4.55
N HIS A 14 10.64 -2.68 -4.69
CA HIS A 14 11.30 -1.58 -5.43
C HIS A 14 12.43 -0.92 -4.64
N ALA A 15 12.30 -0.85 -3.32
CA ALA A 15 13.20 -0.15 -2.41
C ALA A 15 13.00 -0.65 -0.98
N SER A 16 13.84 -0.15 -0.06
CA SER A 16 13.85 -0.51 1.36
C SER A 16 14.31 -1.96 1.61
N ASP A 17 14.42 -2.32 2.87
CA ASP A 17 14.64 -3.66 3.40
C ASP A 17 14.03 -3.72 4.81
N PHE A 18 14.15 -4.85 5.50
CA PHE A 18 13.60 -5.04 6.84
C PHE A 18 14.12 -4.01 7.86
N SER A 19 15.39 -3.59 7.76
CA SER A 19 16.00 -2.64 8.69
C SER A 19 15.52 -1.22 8.43
N ILE A 20 15.44 -0.83 7.15
CA ILE A 20 14.95 0.49 6.75
C ILE A 20 13.45 0.61 7.05
N MET A 21 12.65 -0.43 6.80
CA MET A 21 11.22 -0.44 7.16
C MET A 21 11.03 -0.22 8.67
N ASP A 22 11.70 -0.99 9.52
CA ASP A 22 11.59 -0.86 10.98
C ASP A 22 11.93 0.55 11.46
N LYS A 23 13.07 1.10 11.02
CA LYS A 23 13.48 2.48 11.35
C LYS A 23 12.49 3.53 10.86
N THR A 24 11.91 3.33 9.68
CA THR A 24 10.94 4.27 9.10
C THR A 24 9.64 4.26 9.89
N VAL A 25 9.17 3.09 10.31
CA VAL A 25 7.98 2.95 11.16
C VAL A 25 8.21 3.57 12.53
N ALA A 26 9.36 3.30 13.17
CA ALA A 26 9.72 3.93 14.44
C ALA A 26 9.73 5.46 14.34
N LEU A 27 10.35 6.01 13.29
CA LEU A 27 10.37 7.45 13.07
C LEU A 27 8.98 8.04 12.81
N ALA A 28 8.09 7.30 12.14
CA ALA A 28 6.71 7.72 11.93
C ALA A 28 5.94 7.78 13.26
N GLN A 29 6.13 6.78 14.11
CA GLN A 29 5.55 6.70 15.46
C GLN A 29 5.96 7.91 16.30
N GLU A 30 7.26 8.21 16.35
CA GLU A 30 7.81 9.34 17.12
C GLU A 30 7.24 10.70 16.68
N ASN A 31 6.80 10.81 15.43
CA ASN A 31 6.29 12.06 14.85
C ASN A 31 4.76 12.05 14.66
N GLY A 32 4.05 11.02 15.11
CA GLY A 32 2.60 10.92 14.96
C GLY A 32 2.14 10.87 13.49
N VAL A 33 2.97 10.32 12.59
CA VAL A 33 2.69 10.24 11.16
C VAL A 33 1.97 8.93 10.83
N LEU A 34 0.88 9.02 10.07
CA LEU A 34 0.13 7.86 9.62
C LEU A 34 0.92 7.07 8.57
N VAL A 35 1.01 5.75 8.74
CA VAL A 35 1.81 4.90 7.86
C VAL A 35 0.93 4.06 6.94
N GLY A 36 1.24 4.13 5.64
CA GLY A 36 0.66 3.26 4.62
C GLY A 36 1.72 2.44 3.90
N ALA A 37 1.28 1.31 3.35
CA ALA A 37 2.12 0.46 2.52
C ALA A 37 2.30 1.07 1.13
N HIS A 38 3.53 1.00 0.62
CA HIS A 38 3.88 1.40 -0.75
C HIS A 38 4.35 0.20 -1.58
N PRO A 39 3.48 -0.80 -1.83
CA PRO A 39 3.87 -2.01 -2.53
C PRO A 39 4.11 -1.73 -4.02
N SER A 40 5.03 -2.49 -4.62
CA SER A 40 5.44 -2.34 -6.01
C SER A 40 5.47 -3.69 -6.73
N LEU A 41 5.80 -3.67 -8.02
CA LEU A 41 6.31 -4.85 -8.71
C LEU A 41 7.65 -5.30 -8.10
N PRO A 42 8.02 -6.59 -8.22
CA PRO A 42 9.29 -7.15 -7.75
C PRO A 42 10.47 -6.73 -8.67
N ASP A 43 10.68 -5.43 -8.83
CA ASP A 43 11.70 -4.87 -9.70
C ASP A 43 12.59 -3.87 -8.93
N ARG A 44 13.55 -4.39 -8.17
CA ARG A 44 14.46 -3.53 -7.39
C ARG A 44 15.37 -2.70 -8.30
N GLN A 45 15.92 -3.30 -9.34
CA GLN A 45 16.87 -2.65 -10.24
C GLN A 45 16.23 -1.52 -11.05
N GLY A 46 14.98 -1.68 -11.47
CA GLY A 46 14.20 -0.63 -12.13
C GLY A 46 13.40 0.24 -11.16
N PHE A 47 13.61 0.10 -9.84
CA PHE A 47 12.90 0.83 -8.80
C PHE A 47 11.37 0.71 -8.93
N GLY A 48 10.86 -0.44 -9.39
CA GLY A 48 9.43 -0.68 -9.59
C GLY A 48 8.79 0.18 -10.67
N ARG A 49 9.58 0.80 -11.57
CA ARG A 49 9.11 1.74 -12.60
C ARG A 49 9.00 1.13 -14.00
N ARG A 50 9.27 -0.17 -14.16
CA ARG A 50 9.06 -0.89 -15.41
C ARG A 50 7.78 -1.70 -15.33
N GLU A 51 6.96 -1.61 -16.36
CA GLU A 51 5.76 -2.45 -16.46
C GLU A 51 6.17 -3.92 -16.57
N MET A 52 5.35 -4.79 -15.99
CA MET A 52 5.54 -6.23 -16.00
C MET A 52 4.19 -6.87 -16.28
N ASN A 53 4.19 -7.89 -17.13
CA ASN A 53 3.00 -8.72 -17.31
C ASN A 53 2.80 -9.55 -16.03
N ILE A 54 1.92 -9.09 -15.16
CA ILE A 54 1.56 -9.74 -13.90
C ILE A 54 0.06 -10.00 -13.90
N SER A 55 -0.34 -11.22 -13.56
CA SER A 55 -1.76 -11.54 -13.44
C SER A 55 -2.38 -10.90 -12.20
N PRO A 56 -3.71 -10.69 -12.17
CA PRO A 56 -4.40 -10.20 -10.97
C PRO A 56 -4.12 -11.07 -9.72
N ALA A 57 -4.06 -12.39 -9.88
CA ALA A 57 -3.77 -13.31 -8.77
C ALA A 57 -2.35 -13.14 -8.23
N GLU A 58 -1.35 -13.05 -9.12
CA GLU A 58 0.04 -12.79 -8.71
C GLU A 58 0.18 -11.42 -8.05
N LEU A 59 -0.56 -10.42 -8.52
CA LEU A 59 -0.55 -9.08 -7.91
C LEU A 59 -1.08 -9.12 -6.47
N VAL A 60 -2.17 -9.85 -6.21
CA VAL A 60 -2.69 -10.04 -4.84
C VAL A 60 -1.62 -10.66 -3.95
N SER A 61 -1.01 -11.79 -4.36
CA SER A 61 0.05 -12.44 -3.57
C SER A 61 1.26 -11.53 -3.34
N CYS A 62 1.69 -10.82 -4.38
CA CYS A 62 2.79 -9.85 -4.33
C CYS A 62 2.52 -8.73 -3.32
N PHE A 63 1.31 -8.19 -3.30
CA PHE A 63 0.93 -7.13 -2.39
C PHE A 63 0.68 -7.65 -0.97
N VAL A 64 0.07 -8.82 -0.79
CA VAL A 64 -0.10 -9.44 0.54
C VAL A 64 1.25 -9.67 1.21
N TYR A 65 2.25 -10.17 0.47
CA TYR A 65 3.60 -10.34 0.99
C TYR A 65 4.20 -9.03 1.50
N GLN A 66 4.15 -7.99 0.66
CA GLN A 66 4.71 -6.67 0.95
C GLN A 66 4.00 -5.95 2.10
N VAL A 67 2.67 -5.93 2.08
CA VAL A 67 1.85 -5.29 3.10
C VAL A 67 1.98 -6.05 4.42
N GLY A 68 1.98 -7.38 4.39
CA GLY A 68 2.19 -8.21 5.58
C GLY A 68 3.54 -7.95 6.25
N ALA A 69 4.61 -7.79 5.46
CA ALA A 69 5.93 -7.43 5.98
C ALA A 69 5.90 -6.08 6.74
N LEU A 70 5.28 -5.04 6.15
CA LEU A 70 5.13 -3.76 6.82
C LEU A 70 4.24 -3.86 8.08
N VAL A 71 3.12 -4.59 8.01
CA VAL A 71 2.21 -4.79 9.14
C VAL A 71 2.90 -5.43 10.33
N GLY A 72 3.88 -6.33 10.11
CA GLY A 72 4.70 -6.85 11.20
C GLY A 72 5.46 -5.76 11.97
N PHE A 73 6.05 -4.80 11.26
CA PHE A 73 6.74 -3.66 11.89
C PHE A 73 5.76 -2.65 12.48
N LEU A 74 4.60 -2.43 11.86
CA LEU A 74 3.55 -1.58 12.42
C LEU A 74 3.08 -2.10 13.79
N LYS A 75 2.83 -3.42 13.90
CA LYS A 75 2.50 -4.08 15.18
C LYS A 75 3.61 -3.93 16.23
N ARG A 76 4.88 -3.99 15.82
CA ARG A 76 6.03 -3.83 16.71
C ARG A 76 6.11 -2.43 17.35
N HIS A 77 5.59 -1.40 16.68
CA HIS A 77 5.62 -0.01 17.13
C HIS A 77 4.22 0.53 17.49
N ASP A 78 3.25 -0.36 17.75
CA ASP A 78 1.88 -0.01 18.12
C ASP A 78 1.19 0.98 17.16
N LEU A 79 1.49 0.86 15.86
CA LEU A 79 0.87 1.67 14.80
C LEU A 79 -0.14 0.84 13.99
N PRO A 80 -1.29 1.41 13.60
CA PRO A 80 -2.19 0.79 12.64
C PRO A 80 -1.71 1.00 11.19
N LEU A 81 -2.09 0.10 10.29
CA LEU A 81 -1.99 0.36 8.85
C LEU A 81 -3.07 1.37 8.45
N ASN A 82 -2.67 2.49 7.84
CA ASN A 82 -3.59 3.56 7.47
C ASN A 82 -4.11 3.43 6.03
N HIS A 83 -3.22 3.12 5.08
CA HIS A 83 -3.57 3.05 3.67
C HIS A 83 -2.64 2.13 2.87
N ILE A 84 -3.04 1.83 1.63
CA ILE A 84 -2.21 1.20 0.61
C ILE A 84 -2.16 2.12 -0.60
N LYS A 85 -0.96 2.48 -1.05
CA LYS A 85 -0.72 3.24 -2.28
C LYS A 85 0.23 2.44 -3.19
N PRO A 86 -0.20 1.92 -4.34
CA PRO A 86 0.72 1.24 -5.26
C PRO A 86 1.87 2.17 -5.69
N HIS A 87 3.07 1.61 -5.88
CA HIS A 87 4.25 2.33 -6.35
C HIS A 87 4.46 2.18 -7.85
N GLY A 88 4.97 3.24 -8.49
CA GLY A 88 5.63 3.16 -9.79
C GLY A 88 4.73 2.60 -10.91
N ALA A 89 5.27 1.66 -11.69
CA ALA A 89 4.60 1.14 -12.88
C ALA A 89 3.27 0.45 -12.56
N ILE A 90 3.16 -0.26 -11.44
CA ILE A 90 1.89 -0.93 -11.09
C ILE A 90 0.78 0.06 -10.72
N TYR A 91 1.11 1.24 -10.20
CA TYR A 91 0.12 2.32 -10.05
C TYR A 91 -0.44 2.74 -11.41
N GLY A 92 0.42 2.92 -12.41
CA GLY A 92 -0.02 3.26 -13.77
C GLY A 92 -0.81 2.15 -14.45
N GLN A 93 -0.35 0.91 -14.35
CA GLN A 93 -1.04 -0.24 -14.95
C GLN A 93 -2.42 -0.46 -14.31
N ALA A 94 -2.51 -0.39 -12.99
CA ALA A 94 -3.76 -0.55 -12.26
C ALA A 94 -4.74 0.62 -12.49
N SER A 95 -4.28 1.84 -12.79
CA SER A 95 -5.21 2.93 -13.14
C SER A 95 -5.94 2.69 -14.48
N ARG A 96 -5.36 1.89 -15.38
CA ARG A 96 -5.91 1.60 -16.71
C ARG A 96 -6.51 0.20 -16.84
N SER A 97 -6.34 -0.66 -15.84
CA SER A 97 -6.85 -2.04 -15.83
C SER A 97 -7.72 -2.28 -14.60
N ILE A 98 -9.02 -2.47 -14.82
CA ILE A 98 -9.98 -2.76 -13.74
C ILE A 98 -9.66 -4.06 -13.01
N GLU A 99 -9.10 -5.06 -13.70
CA GLU A 99 -8.72 -6.33 -13.11
C GLU A 99 -7.56 -6.17 -12.12
N LEU A 100 -6.53 -5.41 -12.51
CA LEU A 100 -5.39 -5.10 -11.63
C LEU A 100 -5.80 -4.16 -10.49
N ALA A 101 -6.69 -3.20 -10.75
CA ALA A 101 -7.24 -2.33 -9.71
C ALA A 101 -8.01 -3.13 -8.64
N ARG A 102 -8.90 -4.04 -9.06
CA ARG A 102 -9.64 -4.94 -8.16
C ARG A 102 -8.70 -5.80 -7.34
N ALA A 103 -7.68 -6.39 -7.96
CA ALA A 103 -6.66 -7.14 -7.25
C ALA A 103 -5.94 -6.30 -6.20
N ALA A 104 -5.52 -5.08 -6.53
CA ALA A 104 -4.85 -4.18 -5.59
C ALA A 104 -5.77 -3.75 -4.44
N VAL A 105 -7.03 -3.41 -4.73
CA VAL A 105 -8.03 -2.98 -3.72
C VAL A 105 -8.45 -4.13 -2.82
N GLN A 106 -8.56 -5.36 -3.33
CA GLN A 106 -8.91 -6.53 -2.52
C GLN A 106 -7.92 -6.73 -1.36
N VAL A 107 -6.64 -6.42 -1.56
CA VAL A 107 -5.61 -6.51 -0.50
C VAL A 107 -5.93 -5.59 0.67
N VAL A 108 -6.55 -4.43 0.43
CA VAL A 108 -6.98 -3.52 1.50
C VAL A 108 -7.95 -4.22 2.44
N LYS A 109 -8.90 -5.01 1.91
CA LYS A 109 -9.89 -5.74 2.71
C LYS A 109 -9.25 -6.82 3.59
N ILE A 110 -8.21 -7.49 3.10
CA ILE A 110 -7.47 -8.50 3.86
C ILE A 110 -6.87 -7.89 5.14
N PHE A 111 -6.38 -6.65 5.06
CA PHE A 111 -5.75 -5.96 6.20
C PHE A 111 -6.68 -4.98 6.92
N SER A 112 -7.93 -4.88 6.49
CA SER A 112 -8.99 -4.13 7.18
C SER A 112 -9.71 -5.05 8.16
N THR A 113 -9.11 -5.33 9.32
CA THR A 113 -9.74 -6.12 10.38
C THR A 113 -10.26 -5.23 11.52
N GLU A 114 -11.19 -5.76 12.31
CA GLU A 114 -11.87 -5.05 13.39
C GLU A 114 -10.92 -4.55 14.50
N GLU A 115 -9.69 -5.08 14.57
CA GLU A 115 -8.63 -4.65 15.50
C GLU A 115 -7.94 -3.36 15.04
N ALA A 116 -8.03 -3.01 13.75
CA ALA A 116 -7.52 -1.77 13.18
C ALA A 116 -8.46 -0.56 13.42
N LYS A 117 -9.50 -0.71 14.27
CA LYS A 117 -10.56 0.27 14.61
C LYS A 117 -10.10 1.50 15.40
N GLY A 118 -8.86 1.93 15.21
CA GLY A 118 -8.48 3.32 15.42
C GLY A 118 -9.09 4.21 14.33
N SER A 119 -10.41 4.37 14.39
CA SER A 119 -11.29 5.37 13.75
C SER A 119 -11.55 5.42 12.24
N GLN A 120 -10.77 4.87 11.31
CA GLN A 120 -11.17 4.76 9.89
C GLN A 120 -10.46 3.57 9.24
N GLY A 121 -11.20 2.64 8.60
CA GLY A 121 -10.61 1.46 7.95
C GLY A 121 -9.52 1.80 6.93
N VAL A 122 -8.70 0.80 6.56
CA VAL A 122 -7.56 0.99 5.65
C VAL A 122 -8.06 1.57 4.32
N ALA A 123 -7.44 2.66 3.86
CA ALA A 123 -7.81 3.30 2.61
C ALA A 123 -6.99 2.80 1.42
N PHE A 124 -7.55 2.90 0.21
CA PHE A 124 -6.79 2.79 -1.04
C PHE A 124 -6.48 4.19 -1.58
N VAL A 125 -5.20 4.50 -1.80
CA VAL A 125 -4.78 5.76 -2.42
C VAL A 125 -4.51 5.52 -3.90
N GLY A 126 -5.23 6.24 -4.76
CA GLY A 126 -5.13 6.08 -6.21
C GLY A 126 -5.52 7.32 -7.00
N LEU A 127 -5.46 7.16 -8.32
CA LEU A 127 -5.78 8.22 -9.27
C LEU A 127 -7.30 8.36 -9.43
N ALA A 128 -7.85 9.55 -9.14
CA ALA A 128 -9.27 9.83 -9.30
C ALA A 128 -9.72 9.71 -10.77
N GLY A 129 -10.97 9.28 -10.99
CA GLY A 129 -11.54 9.11 -12.32
C GLY A 129 -10.94 7.95 -13.13
N THR A 130 -10.31 6.98 -12.47
CA THR A 130 -9.69 5.81 -13.12
C THR A 130 -10.18 4.49 -12.54
N ALA A 131 -9.68 3.38 -13.07
CA ALA A 131 -10.00 2.03 -12.58
C ALA A 131 -9.71 1.86 -11.08
N HIS A 132 -8.78 2.63 -10.51
CA HIS A 132 -8.53 2.67 -9.07
C HIS A 132 -9.78 3.06 -8.26
N GLN A 133 -10.39 4.19 -8.64
CA GLN A 133 -11.55 4.72 -7.93
C GLN A 133 -12.75 3.78 -8.11
N GLN A 134 -12.98 3.32 -9.34
CA GLN A 134 -14.03 2.36 -9.64
C GLN A 134 -13.90 1.09 -8.78
N ALA A 135 -12.70 0.49 -8.72
CA ALA A 135 -12.50 -0.73 -7.93
C ALA A 135 -12.70 -0.50 -6.43
N ALA A 136 -12.29 0.66 -5.90
CA ALA A 136 -12.49 1.01 -4.49
C ALA A 136 -13.99 1.16 -4.16
N GLU A 137 -14.74 1.84 -5.04
CA GLU A 137 -16.20 2.01 -4.90
C GLU A 137 -16.93 0.66 -4.99
N GLU A 138 -16.61 -0.18 -5.98
CA GLU A 138 -17.17 -1.54 -6.12
C GLU A 138 -16.93 -2.40 -4.88
N ALA A 139 -15.76 -2.25 -4.24
CA ALA A 139 -15.36 -3.04 -3.09
C ALA A 139 -15.84 -2.51 -1.73
N GLY A 140 -16.42 -1.29 -1.70
CA GLY A 140 -16.78 -0.58 -0.47
C GLY A 140 -15.55 -0.15 0.36
N VAL A 141 -14.42 0.09 -0.30
CA VAL A 141 -13.15 0.50 0.33
C VAL A 141 -13.03 2.02 0.28
N LYS A 142 -12.60 2.64 1.39
CA LYS A 142 -12.36 4.08 1.44
C LYS A 142 -11.29 4.46 0.39
N PHE A 143 -11.64 5.37 -0.52
CA PHE A 143 -10.72 5.88 -1.53
C PHE A 143 -10.15 7.24 -1.14
N ILE A 144 -8.87 7.46 -1.42
CA ILE A 144 -8.19 8.75 -1.29
C ILE A 144 -7.55 9.07 -2.63
N ALA A 145 -7.88 10.22 -3.20
CA ALA A 145 -7.23 10.69 -4.42
C ALA A 145 -5.79 11.16 -4.12
N GLY A 146 -4.79 10.69 -4.86
CA GLY A 146 -3.41 11.17 -4.75
C GLY A 146 -2.37 10.32 -5.46
#